data_AF-A0A6V7LP11-F1
#
_entry.id   AF-A0A6V7LP11-F1
#
_cell.length_a   1.000
_cell.length_b   1.000
_cell.length_c   1.000
_cell.angle_alpha   90.00
_cell.angle_beta   90.00
_cell.angle_gamma   90.00
#
_symmetry.space_group_name_H-M   'P 1'
#
loop_
_entity.id
_entity.type
_entity.pdbx_description
1 polymer ?
#
loop_
_entity_poly.entity_id
_entity_poly.type
_entity_poly.pdbx_seq_one_letter_code
_entity_poly.pdbx_strand_id
1 'polypeptide(L)'
;IRGLGLTPNEIEAQRSGWNVNPKTQYHIQTDDGLERYFKFQTLNGQFRKEKRLEDGTVIGTEGWLDPAGYLRIKDYIADHNGFRII
;
A
#
# COMPACT_ATOMS: atom_id res chain seq x y z
N ILE A 1 -10.60 -30.66 8.15
CA ILE A 1 -10.85 -30.29 6.73
C ILE A 1 -11.28 -28.83 6.74
N ARG A 2 -10.37 -27.88 6.49
CA ARG A 2 -10.74 -26.44 6.39
C ARG A 2 -11.46 -26.27 5.05
N GLY A 3 -12.71 -25.83 5.08
CA GLY A 3 -13.51 -25.57 3.89
C GLY A 3 -12.83 -24.53 2.99
N LEU A 4 -12.81 -24.81 1.69
CA LEU A 4 -12.22 -24.00 0.62
C LEU A 4 -13.07 -22.73 0.34
N GLY A 5 -13.23 -21.86 1.33
CA GLY A 5 -13.89 -20.57 1.18
C GLY A 5 -12.94 -19.44 1.53
N LEU A 6 -12.81 -18.44 0.64
CA LEU A 6 -12.11 -17.20 0.96
C LEU A 6 -12.83 -16.51 2.12
N THR A 7 -12.08 -16.00 3.08
CA THR A 7 -12.59 -15.13 4.14
C THR A 7 -13.10 -13.81 3.56
N PRO A 8 -14.01 -13.09 4.25
CA PRO A 8 -14.47 -11.77 3.79
C PRO A 8 -13.32 -10.82 3.44
N ASN A 9 -12.23 -10.84 4.22
CA ASN A 9 -11.04 -10.02 3.99
C ASN A 9 -10.31 -10.42 2.70
N GLU A 10 -10.20 -11.72 2.41
CA GLU A 10 -9.61 -12.21 1.15
C GLU A 10 -10.48 -11.84 -0.06
N ILE A 11 -11.80 -11.79 0.08
CA ILE A 11 -12.74 -11.37 -0.97
C ILE A 11 -12.61 -9.88 -1.27
N GLU A 12 -12.56 -9.02 -0.24
CA GLU A 12 -12.35 -7.57 -0.41
C GLU A 12 -10.97 -7.25 -1.00
N ALA A 13 -9.95 -7.99 -0.59
CA ALA A 13 -8.61 -7.88 -1.13
C ALA A 13 -8.56 -8.24 -2.62
N GLN A 14 -9.18 -9.37 -3.00
CA GLN A 14 -9.21 -9.81 -4.39
C GLN A 14 -9.96 -8.83 -5.30
N ARG A 15 -11.03 -8.18 -4.80
CA ARG A 15 -11.77 -7.13 -5.53
C ARG A 15 -10.99 -5.83 -5.70
N SER A 16 -10.11 -5.50 -4.76
CA SER A 16 -9.28 -4.28 -4.79
C SER A 16 -7.92 -4.49 -5.47
N GLY A 17 -7.61 -5.72 -5.90
CA GLY A 17 -6.27 -6.09 -6.40
C GLY A 17 -5.19 -6.12 -5.31
N TRP A 18 -5.60 -6.05 -4.04
CA TRP A 18 -4.72 -6.12 -2.89
C TRP A 18 -4.59 -7.55 -2.37
N ASN A 19 -3.50 -7.84 -1.66
CA ASN A 19 -3.23 -9.16 -1.09
C ASN A 19 -3.12 -9.04 0.45
N VAL A 20 -4.12 -9.59 1.17
CA VAL A 20 -4.13 -9.69 2.65
C VAL A 20 -3.02 -10.56 3.22
N ASN A 21 -2.55 -11.52 2.44
CA ASN A 21 -1.58 -12.51 2.85
C ASN A 21 -0.50 -12.62 1.77
N PRO A 22 0.27 -11.54 1.59
CA PRO A 22 1.35 -11.58 0.65
C PRO A 22 2.38 -12.62 1.10
N LYS A 23 2.81 -13.47 0.17
CA LYS A 23 3.82 -14.51 0.44
C LYS A 23 5.22 -13.94 0.66
N THR A 24 5.38 -12.62 0.56
CA THR A 24 6.65 -11.92 0.69
C THR A 24 6.49 -10.65 1.52
N GLN A 25 7.49 -10.39 2.34
CA GLN A 25 7.72 -9.10 2.99
C GLN A 25 8.97 -8.48 2.36
N TYR A 26 8.91 -7.19 2.07
CA TYR A 26 10.01 -6.47 1.46
C TYR A 26 10.01 -5.00 1.86
N HIS A 27 11.16 -4.37 1.68
CA HIS A 27 11.38 -2.94 1.76
C HIS A 27 12.38 -2.55 0.67
N ILE A 28 11.99 -1.62 -0.20
CA ILE A 28 12.78 -1.16 -1.35
C ILE A 28 12.73 0.36 -1.36
N GLN A 29 13.90 0.99 -1.46
CA GLN A 29 14.04 2.44 -1.58
C GLN A 29 15.10 2.76 -2.64
N THR A 30 14.84 3.79 -3.43
CA THR A 30 15.81 4.38 -4.35
C THR A 30 15.71 5.89 -4.25
N ASP A 31 16.82 6.53 -3.88
CA ASP A 31 16.91 7.99 -3.75
C ASP A 31 17.67 8.65 -4.92
N ASP A 32 18.23 7.83 -5.81
CA ASP A 32 19.00 8.26 -6.98
C ASP A 32 18.20 8.15 -8.30
N GLY A 33 18.61 8.95 -9.29
CA GLY A 33 18.04 8.92 -10.64
C GLY A 33 16.64 9.54 -10.75
N LEU A 34 16.07 9.43 -11.95
CA LEU A 34 14.75 10.01 -12.27
C LEU A 34 13.59 9.29 -11.57
N GLU A 35 13.81 8.03 -11.16
CA GLU A 35 12.80 7.19 -10.51
C GLU A 35 13.12 7.02 -9.03
N ARG A 36 12.82 8.06 -8.24
CA ARG A 36 12.92 8.00 -6.78
C ARG A 36 11.64 7.40 -6.21
N TYR A 37 11.75 6.29 -5.50
CA TYR A 37 10.58 5.60 -4.96
C TYR A 37 10.90 4.87 -3.66
N PHE A 38 9.83 4.65 -2.90
CA PHE A 38 9.83 3.86 -1.68
C PHE A 38 8.67 2.88 -1.74
N LYS A 39 8.93 1.61 -1.40
CA LYS A 39 7.90 0.57 -1.33
C LYS A 39 8.18 -0.35 -0.16
N PHE A 40 7.15 -0.70 0.60
CA PHE A 40 7.22 -1.81 1.53
C PHE A 40 5.94 -2.64 1.50
N GLN A 41 6.07 -3.86 1.98
CA GLN A 41 4.96 -4.77 2.22
C GLN A 41 5.29 -5.68 3.40
N THR A 42 4.33 -5.90 4.29
CA THR A 42 4.43 -6.85 5.41
C THR A 42 3.67 -8.13 5.11
N LEU A 43 3.94 -9.21 5.85
CA LEU A 43 3.25 -10.50 5.67
C LEU A 43 1.75 -10.48 6.03
N ASN A 44 1.28 -9.47 6.76
CA ASN A 44 -0.14 -9.26 7.05
C ASN A 44 -0.81 -8.27 6.07
N GLY A 45 -0.16 -7.99 4.93
CA GLY A 45 -0.73 -7.24 3.83
C GLY A 45 -0.60 -5.72 3.93
N GLN A 46 -0.12 -5.15 5.03
CA GLN A 46 0.14 -3.71 5.08
C GLN A 46 1.19 -3.33 4.04
N PHE A 47 0.93 -2.26 3.30
CA PHE A 47 1.86 -1.78 2.27
C PHE A 47 1.85 -0.27 2.16
N ARG A 48 2.94 0.25 1.60
CA ARG A 48 3.02 1.61 1.08
C ARG A 48 3.84 1.61 -0.18
N LYS A 49 3.43 2.42 -1.16
CA LYS A 49 4.21 2.73 -2.36
C LYS A 49 4.21 4.25 -2.54
N GLU A 50 5.37 4.82 -2.79
CA GLU A 50 5.58 6.24 -3.00
C GLU A 50 6.47 6.45 -4.21
N LYS A 51 6.18 7.49 -4.99
CA LYS A 51 7.08 8.06 -5.99
C LYS A 51 7.36 9.51 -5.61
N ARG A 52 8.63 9.89 -5.56
CA ARG A 52 9.05 11.28 -5.37
C ARG A 52 9.41 11.88 -6.73
N LEU A 53 8.66 12.88 -7.13
CA LEU A 53 8.89 13.66 -8.35
C LEU A 53 10.10 14.58 -8.20
N GLU A 54 10.59 15.13 -9.30
CA GLU A 54 11.79 15.99 -9.32
C GLU A 54 11.65 17.24 -8.44
N ASP A 55 10.46 17.83 -8.43
CA ASP A 55 10.09 19.01 -7.62
C ASP A 55 9.97 18.72 -6.11
N GLY A 56 10.17 17.47 -5.70
CA GLY A 56 10.06 17.01 -4.31
C GLY A 56 8.66 16.54 -3.91
N THR A 57 7.66 16.67 -4.77
CA THR A 57 6.31 16.14 -4.55
C THR A 57 6.35 14.63 -4.37
N VAL A 58 5.68 14.12 -3.34
CA VAL A 58 5.48 12.69 -3.13
C VAL A 58 4.05 12.33 -3.47
N ILE A 59 3.89 11.34 -4.35
CA ILE A 59 2.61 10.71 -4.64
C ILE A 59 2.67 9.30 -4.09
N GLY A 60 1.69 8.90 -3.28
CA GLY A 60 1.71 7.59 -2.68
C GLY A 60 0.35 6.96 -2.48
N THR A 61 0.39 5.66 -2.24
CA THR A 61 -0.73 4.85 -1.78
C THR A 61 -0.28 4.08 -0.55
N GLU A 62 -1.08 4.10 0.51
CA GLU A 62 -0.94 3.20 1.64
C GLU A 62 -2.19 2.34 1.82
N GLY A 63 -1.99 1.10 2.28
CA GLY A 63 -3.11 0.23 2.61
C GLY A 63 -2.84 -0.67 3.80
N TRP A 64 -3.89 -0.91 4.59
CA TRP A 64 -3.87 -1.75 5.78
C TRP A 64 -5.29 -2.25 6.11
N LEU A 65 -5.38 -3.31 6.92
CA LEU A 65 -6.63 -3.67 7.57
C LEU A 65 -6.78 -2.88 8.85
N ASP A 66 -7.94 -2.26 9.05
CA ASP A 66 -8.29 -1.70 10.34
C ASP A 66 -8.63 -2.81 11.36
N PRO A 67 -8.81 -2.48 12.65
CA PRO A 67 -9.14 -3.47 13.68
C PRO A 67 -10.46 -4.24 13.45
N ALA A 68 -11.38 -3.69 12.66
CA ALA A 68 -12.63 -4.35 12.30
C ALA A 68 -12.48 -5.27 11.06
N GLY A 69 -11.28 -5.32 10.46
CA GLY A 69 -10.96 -6.17 9.32
C GLY A 69 -11.26 -5.54 7.97
N TYR A 70 -11.65 -4.26 7.92
CA TYR A 70 -11.89 -3.57 6.66
C TYR A 70 -10.61 -3.07 6.04
N LEU A 71 -10.48 -3.28 4.73
CA LEU A 71 -9.39 -2.72 3.96
C LEU A 71 -9.52 -1.20 3.88
N ARG A 72 -8.49 -0.50 4.36
CA ARG A 72 -8.30 0.94 4.18
C ARG A 72 -7.24 1.14 3.13
N ILE A 73 -7.57 1.89 2.09
CA ILE A 73 -6.62 2.37 1.08
C ILE A 73 -6.74 3.87 1.03
N LYS A 74 -5.60 4.55 1.00
CA LYS A 74 -5.52 6.00 0.82
C LYS A 74 -4.50 6.30 -0.25
N ASP A 75 -4.95 6.99 -1.29
CA ASP A 75 -4.06 7.71 -2.17
C ASP A 75 -3.80 9.09 -1.55
N TYR A 76 -2.58 9.60 -1.70
CA TYR A 76 -2.22 10.90 -1.16
C TYR A 76 -1.16 11.60 -2.00
N ILE A 77 -1.10 12.92 -1.82
CA ILE A 77 -0.03 13.77 -2.31
C ILE A 77 0.55 14.55 -1.12
N ALA A 78 1.87 14.62 -1.04
CA ALA A 78 2.58 15.53 -0.16
C ALA A 78 3.48 16.44 -1.00
N ASP A 79 3.15 17.73 -1.02
CA ASP A 79 3.89 18.75 -1.78
C ASP A 79 4.00 20.05 -0.96
N HIS A 80 4.29 21.17 -1.63
CA HIS A 80 4.40 22.49 -0.99
C HIS A 80 3.11 22.98 -0.31
N ASN A 81 1.95 22.40 -0.63
CA ASN A 81 0.67 22.70 0.03
C ASN A 81 0.39 21.77 1.23
N GLY A 82 1.34 20.89 1.57
CA GLY A 82 1.22 19.90 2.64
C GLY A 82 0.67 18.55 2.18
N PHE A 83 0.32 17.72 3.15
CA PHE A 83 -0.21 16.37 2.93
C PHE A 83 -1.73 16.39 2.73
N ARG A 84 -2.21 15.70 1.69
CA ARG A 84 -3.64 15.54 1.40
C ARG A 84 -3.96 14.15 0.90
N ILE A 85 -5.08 13.60 1.35
CA ILE A 85 -5.69 12.38 0.80
C ILE A 85 -6.50 12.79 -0.44
N ILE A 86 -6.45 11.99 -1.50
CA ILE A 86 -7.16 12.21 -2.77
C ILE A 86 -8.29 11.20 -2.96
#